data_AF-A0A370AZC8-F1
#
_entry.id   AF-A0A370AZC8-F1
#
_cell.length_a   1.000
_cell.length_b   1.000
_cell.length_c   1.000
_cell.angle_alpha   90.00
_cell.angle_beta   90.00
_cell.angle_gamma   90.00
#
_symmetry.space_group_name_H-M   'P 1'
#
loop_
_entity.id
_entity.type
_entity.pdbx_description
1 polymer ?
#
loop_
_entity_poly.entity_id
_entity_poly.type
_entity_poly.pdbx_seq_one_letter_code
_entity_poly.pdbx_strand_id
1 'polypeptide(L)'
;MNQVRHVPVMLRRCLDLLAPALAEPGAVVVDCTLGLGGHSEALLAAFPGARLIGLDRDQEALRLSGERLAPFGDRATLVHAVYDELPEVLDRLEIRRVQGVLFDLGVSSMQLDEADRGFAYAQDSPLDMRMDQTTGVSAAEVLNTYPPGELVRILRAYGEEKQAKRIVSAVVRERVNQPFTHSARLVELIRDALPQAAKRTGGNPAKRTFQA
;
A
#
# COMPACT_ATOMS: atom_id res chain seq x y z
N MET A 1 18.70 -0.58 20.79
CA MET A 1 17.49 -1.36 21.14
C MET A 1 16.83 -1.73 19.82
N ASN A 2 16.84 -3.01 19.44
CA ASN A 2 16.14 -3.46 18.23
C ASN A 2 14.64 -3.22 18.43
N GLN A 3 14.12 -2.14 17.86
CA GLN A 3 12.69 -2.00 17.66
C GLN A 3 12.25 -3.20 16.83
N VAL A 4 11.24 -3.92 17.29
CA VAL A 4 10.61 -5.00 16.52
C VAL A 4 10.06 -4.36 15.25
N ARG A 5 10.77 -4.52 14.13
CA ARG A 5 10.32 -4.12 12.79
C ARG A 5 9.05 -4.91 12.47
N HIS A 6 7.91 -4.22 12.46
CA HIS A 6 6.60 -4.61 11.92
C HIS A 6 6.18 -6.09 12.14
N VAL A 7 5.22 -6.31 13.03
CA VAL A 7 4.58 -7.63 13.20
C VAL A 7 3.50 -7.82 12.13
N PRO A 8 3.56 -8.86 11.28
CA PRO A 8 2.59 -9.07 10.22
C PRO A 8 1.17 -9.33 10.77
N VAL A 9 0.16 -8.80 10.07
CA VAL A 9 -1.25 -8.89 10.49
C VAL A 9 -1.73 -10.34 10.36
N MET A 10 -2.38 -10.87 11.41
CA MET A 10 -2.93 -12.24 11.40
C MET A 10 -1.90 -13.34 11.03
N LEU A 11 -0.61 -13.11 11.29
CA LEU A 11 0.50 -13.97 10.85
C LEU A 11 0.22 -15.46 11.01
N ARG A 12 -0.12 -15.89 12.24
CA ARG A 12 -0.36 -17.29 12.56
C ARG A 12 -1.49 -17.89 11.71
N ARG A 13 -2.58 -17.13 11.53
CA ARG A 13 -3.73 -17.58 10.75
C ARG A 13 -3.39 -17.77 9.28
N CYS A 14 -2.60 -16.87 8.69
CA CYS A 14 -2.14 -17.02 7.30
C CYS A 14 -1.28 -18.27 7.13
N LEU A 15 -0.36 -18.53 8.06
CA LEU A 15 0.47 -19.74 8.02
C LEU A 15 -0.37 -21.02 8.16
N ASP A 16 -1.32 -21.06 9.10
CA ASP A 16 -2.17 -22.23 9.31
C ASP A 16 -3.05 -22.53 8.09
N LEU A 17 -3.54 -21.50 7.39
CA LEU A 17 -4.34 -21.65 6.17
C LEU A 17 -3.51 -22.16 4.97
N LEU A 18 -2.24 -21.74 4.86
CA LEU A 18 -1.35 -22.15 3.79
C LEU A 18 -0.68 -23.50 4.04
N ALA A 19 -0.55 -23.91 5.31
CA ALA A 19 0.18 -25.11 5.70
C ALA A 19 -0.18 -26.38 4.91
N PRO A 20 -1.47 -26.71 4.65
CA PRO A 20 -1.83 -27.92 3.91
C PRO A 20 -1.28 -27.94 2.47
N ALA A 21 -1.14 -26.76 1.84
CA ALA A 21 -0.66 -26.64 0.47
C ALA A 21 0.87 -26.58 0.37
N LEU A 22 1.56 -26.21 1.47
CA LEU A 22 3.01 -25.98 1.51
C LEU A 22 3.79 -27.09 2.23
N ALA A 23 3.12 -28.18 2.61
CA ALA A 23 3.74 -29.31 3.31
C ALA A 23 4.70 -30.11 2.42
N GLU A 24 4.46 -30.14 1.10
CA GLU A 24 5.27 -30.90 0.15
C GLU A 24 6.57 -30.17 -0.22
N PRO A 25 7.72 -30.89 -0.31
CA PRO A 25 8.96 -30.32 -0.79
C PRO A 25 8.81 -29.72 -2.19
N GLY A 26 9.36 -28.51 -2.38
CA GLY A 26 9.29 -27.80 -3.66
C GLY A 26 8.00 -27.03 -3.88
N ALA A 27 7.09 -26.97 -2.90
CA ALA A 27 5.90 -26.13 -2.98
C ALA A 27 6.29 -24.66 -3.21
N VAL A 28 5.67 -24.03 -4.20
CA VAL A 28 5.85 -22.63 -4.56
C VAL A 28 4.70 -21.82 -3.99
N VAL A 29 5.01 -20.81 -3.21
CA VAL A 29 4.07 -19.81 -2.73
C VAL A 29 4.37 -18.45 -3.35
N VAL A 30 3.33 -17.68 -3.59
CA VAL A 30 3.42 -16.30 -4.03
C VAL A 30 2.97 -15.38 -2.91
N ASP A 31 3.76 -14.36 -2.61
CA ASP A 31 3.37 -13.21 -1.79
C ASP A 31 3.21 -12.01 -2.73
N CYS A 32 1.95 -11.64 -3.03
CA CYS A 32 1.63 -10.60 -4.01
C CYS A 32 1.76 -9.16 -3.48
N THR A 33 2.09 -9.03 -2.19
CA THR A 33 2.17 -7.77 -1.45
C THR A 33 3.31 -7.91 -0.44
N LEU A 34 4.51 -8.20 -0.96
CA LEU A 34 5.65 -8.61 -0.14
C LEU A 34 5.95 -7.62 1.00
N GLY A 35 5.85 -6.32 0.73
CA GLY A 35 6.13 -5.25 1.67
C GLY A 35 7.51 -5.41 2.29
N LEU A 36 7.57 -5.35 3.63
CA LEU A 36 8.81 -5.58 4.38
C LEU A 36 9.16 -7.06 4.57
N GLY A 37 8.50 -7.99 3.87
CA GLY A 37 8.80 -9.42 3.85
C GLY A 37 8.46 -10.19 5.14
N GLY A 38 7.66 -9.63 6.06
CA GLY A 38 7.42 -10.25 7.36
C GLY A 38 6.58 -11.54 7.29
N HIS A 39 5.55 -11.57 6.43
CA HIS A 39 4.80 -12.81 6.17
C HIS A 39 5.68 -13.86 5.48
N SER A 40 6.40 -13.42 4.45
CA SER A 40 7.33 -14.23 3.67
C SER A 40 8.46 -14.85 4.50
N GLU A 41 9.08 -14.10 5.41
CA GLU A 41 10.12 -14.59 6.34
C GLU A 41 9.58 -15.71 7.22
N ALA A 42 8.43 -15.47 7.86
CA ALA A 42 7.80 -16.44 8.72
C ALA A 42 7.34 -17.70 7.97
N LEU A 43 6.89 -17.54 6.73
CA LEU A 43 6.53 -18.65 5.86
C LEU A 43 7.75 -19.50 5.52
N LEU A 44 8.83 -18.90 5.04
CA LEU A 44 10.05 -19.63 4.66
C LEU A 44 10.71 -20.33 5.86
N ALA A 45 10.58 -19.75 7.06
CA ALA A 45 10.99 -20.37 8.32
C ALA A 45 10.10 -21.55 8.72
N ALA A 46 8.78 -21.44 8.57
CA ALA A 46 7.83 -22.48 8.95
C ALA A 46 7.81 -23.68 7.98
N PHE A 47 8.10 -23.44 6.70
CA PHE A 47 8.05 -24.46 5.64
C PHE A 47 9.40 -24.58 4.91
N PRO A 48 10.39 -25.32 5.45
CA PRO A 48 11.74 -25.38 4.89
C PRO A 48 11.84 -25.90 3.44
N GLY A 49 10.85 -26.68 3.00
CA GLY A 49 10.76 -27.19 1.63
C GLY A 49 10.12 -26.22 0.62
N ALA A 50 9.52 -25.12 1.09
CA ALA A 50 8.82 -24.18 0.24
C ALA A 50 9.75 -23.15 -0.41
N ARG A 51 9.39 -22.71 -1.62
CA ARG A 51 9.99 -21.60 -2.34
C ARG A 51 8.98 -20.44 -2.42
N LEU A 52 9.49 -19.23 -2.37
CA LEU A 52 8.73 -17.99 -2.39
C LEU A 52 9.01 -17.21 -3.68
N ILE A 53 7.94 -16.70 -4.29
CA ILE A 53 7.97 -15.59 -5.24
C ILE A 53 7.32 -14.39 -4.56
N GLY A 54 8.10 -13.35 -4.25
CA GLY A 54 7.61 -12.11 -3.64
C GLY A 54 7.46 -11.02 -4.69
N LEU A 55 6.28 -10.42 -4.79
CA LEU A 55 6.00 -9.31 -5.69
C LEU A 55 5.76 -8.06 -4.85
N ASP A 56 6.37 -6.96 -5.27
CA ASP A 56 5.98 -5.64 -4.80
C ASP A 56 6.18 -4.61 -5.92
N ARG A 57 5.36 -3.58 -5.89
CA ARG A 57 5.49 -2.41 -6.78
C ARG A 57 6.49 -1.40 -6.25
N ASP A 58 6.78 -1.43 -4.95
CA ASP A 58 7.65 -0.49 -4.28
C ASP A 58 9.10 -1.03 -4.25
N GLN A 59 10.01 -0.35 -4.96
CA GLN A 59 11.41 -0.76 -5.04
C GLN A 59 12.11 -0.74 -3.69
N GLU A 60 11.74 0.17 -2.79
CA GLU A 60 12.33 0.24 -1.46
C GLU A 60 11.86 -0.93 -0.58
N ALA A 61 10.59 -1.32 -0.72
CA ALA A 61 10.08 -2.53 -0.08
C ALA A 61 10.83 -3.78 -0.56
N LEU A 62 11.08 -3.92 -1.86
CA LEU A 62 11.88 -5.03 -2.43
C LEU A 62 13.32 -5.04 -1.91
N ARG A 63 13.95 -3.87 -1.82
CA ARG A 63 15.32 -3.74 -1.31
C ARG A 63 15.40 -4.21 0.14
N LEU A 64 14.51 -3.71 1.01
CA LEU A 64 14.47 -4.04 2.44
C LEU A 64 14.05 -5.48 2.71
N SER A 65 13.08 -6.00 1.96
CA SER A 65 12.68 -7.41 2.05
C SER A 65 13.76 -8.35 1.51
N GLY A 66 14.51 -7.94 0.49
CA GLY A 66 15.69 -8.67 0.01
C GLY A 66 16.75 -8.85 1.10
N GLU A 67 17.06 -7.78 1.84
CA GLU A 67 17.96 -7.87 3.01
C GLU A 67 17.43 -8.83 4.08
N ARG A 68 16.12 -8.74 4.37
CA ARG A 68 15.47 -9.59 5.37
C ARG A 68 15.45 -11.07 4.98
N LEU A 69 15.24 -11.35 3.69
CA LEU A 69 15.07 -12.69 3.16
C LEU A 69 16.39 -13.32 2.68
N ALA A 70 17.50 -12.58 2.68
CA ALA A 70 18.83 -13.07 2.33
C ALA A 70 19.22 -14.40 3.01
N PRO A 71 18.88 -14.67 4.30
CA PRO A 71 19.19 -15.95 4.93
C PRO A 71 18.54 -17.18 4.27
N PHE A 72 17.50 -16.99 3.46
CA PHE A 72 16.81 -18.08 2.75
C PHE A 72 17.39 -18.38 1.35
N GLY A 73 18.34 -17.56 0.87
CA GLY A 73 19.03 -17.75 -0.39
C GLY A 73 18.09 -17.95 -1.58
N ASP A 74 18.39 -18.93 -2.42
CA ASP A 74 17.68 -19.24 -3.67
C ASP A 74 16.21 -19.66 -3.47
N ARG A 75 15.74 -19.80 -2.23
CA ARG A 75 14.33 -20.07 -1.93
C ARG A 75 13.45 -18.82 -2.04
N ALA A 76 14.02 -17.62 -2.09
CA ALA A 76 13.27 -16.38 -2.22
C ALA A 76 13.62 -15.69 -3.55
N THR A 77 12.64 -15.59 -4.45
CA THR A 77 12.75 -14.80 -5.69
C THR A 77 11.89 -13.56 -5.55
N LEU A 78 12.51 -12.37 -5.62
CA LEU A 78 11.80 -11.09 -5.48
C LEU A 78 11.69 -10.40 -6.83
N VAL A 79 10.51 -9.89 -7.15
CA VAL A 79 10.19 -9.33 -8.47
C VAL A 79 9.52 -7.97 -8.29
N HIS A 80 10.07 -6.94 -8.96
CA HIS A 80 9.39 -5.66 -9.12
C HIS A 80 8.27 -5.83 -10.13
N ALA A 81 7.04 -5.90 -9.62
CA ALA A 81 5.83 -6.14 -10.39
C ALA A 81 4.61 -5.75 -9.56
N VAL A 82 3.53 -5.39 -10.26
CA VAL A 82 2.20 -5.31 -9.64
C VAL A 82 1.53 -6.69 -9.67
N TYR A 83 0.66 -6.98 -8.72
CA TYR A 83 0.11 -8.34 -8.56
C TYR A 83 -0.79 -8.81 -9.73
N ASP A 84 -1.28 -7.90 -10.56
CA ASP A 84 -2.00 -8.20 -11.80
C ASP A 84 -1.07 -8.67 -12.93
N GLU A 85 0.24 -8.42 -12.82
CA GLU A 85 1.28 -8.98 -13.70
C GLU A 85 1.74 -10.39 -13.25
N LEU A 86 1.10 -10.98 -12.23
CA LEU A 86 1.48 -12.30 -11.73
C LEU A 86 1.54 -13.37 -12.83
N PRO A 87 0.57 -13.48 -13.77
CA PRO A 87 0.68 -14.45 -14.87
C PRO A 87 1.96 -14.30 -15.69
N GLU A 88 2.33 -13.08 -16.07
CA GLU A 88 3.52 -12.75 -16.85
C GLU A 88 4.81 -13.05 -16.06
N VAL A 89 4.80 -12.77 -14.76
CA VAL A 89 5.91 -13.09 -13.85
C VAL A 89 6.10 -14.61 -13.77
N LEU A 90 5.03 -15.39 -13.62
CA LEU A 90 5.11 -16.85 -13.56
C LEU A 90 5.61 -17.45 -14.88
N ASP A 91 5.14 -16.94 -16.01
CA ASP A 91 5.59 -17.38 -17.34
C ASP A 91 7.08 -17.09 -17.55
N ARG A 92 7.55 -15.88 -17.18
CA ARG A 92 8.96 -15.50 -17.28
C ARG A 92 9.88 -16.34 -16.39
N LEU A 93 9.38 -16.77 -15.23
CA LEU A 93 10.11 -17.65 -14.31
C LEU A 93 9.95 -19.14 -14.65
N GLU A 94 9.22 -19.46 -15.72
CA GLU A 94 8.90 -20.84 -16.14
C GLU A 94 8.14 -21.66 -15.07
N ILE A 95 7.36 -20.99 -14.24
CA ILE A 95 6.61 -21.59 -13.13
C ILE A 95 5.19 -21.90 -13.57
N ARG A 96 4.92 -23.19 -13.79
CA ARG A 96 3.61 -23.66 -14.29
C ARG A 96 2.51 -23.71 -13.24
N ARG A 97 2.86 -23.79 -11.96
CA ARG A 97 1.90 -23.98 -10.86
C ARG A 97 2.44 -23.42 -9.55
N VAL A 98 1.55 -22.79 -8.79
CA VAL A 98 1.79 -22.38 -7.41
C VAL A 98 0.82 -23.10 -6.47
N GLN A 99 1.24 -23.34 -5.23
CA GLN A 99 0.47 -24.03 -4.20
C GLN A 99 -0.27 -23.06 -3.28
N GLY A 100 0.22 -21.83 -3.14
CA GLY A 100 -0.44 -20.80 -2.35
C GLY A 100 -0.20 -19.41 -2.92
N VAL A 101 -1.15 -18.51 -2.69
CA VAL A 101 -1.03 -17.09 -3.02
C VAL A 101 -1.52 -16.29 -1.81
N LEU A 102 -0.71 -15.34 -1.36
CA LEU A 102 -1.00 -14.44 -0.25
C LEU A 102 -1.21 -13.01 -0.77
N PHE A 103 -2.25 -12.36 -0.26
CA PHE A 103 -2.49 -10.93 -0.43
C PHE A 103 -2.75 -10.31 0.95
N ASP A 104 -1.86 -9.42 1.37
CA ASP A 104 -2.01 -8.52 2.51
C ASP A 104 -2.27 -7.11 1.96
N LEU A 105 -3.54 -6.82 1.65
CA LEU A 105 -3.92 -5.59 0.98
C LEU A 105 -3.89 -4.41 1.95
N GLY A 106 -3.07 -3.42 1.63
CA GLY A 106 -2.96 -2.19 2.40
C GLY A 106 -1.70 -1.41 2.04
N VAL A 107 -1.40 -0.43 2.88
CA VAL A 107 -0.13 0.28 2.88
C VAL A 107 0.77 -0.32 3.96
N SER A 108 2.07 -0.43 3.68
CA SER A 108 3.03 -0.91 4.68
C SER A 108 3.31 0.18 5.73
N SER A 109 3.78 -0.20 6.92
CA SER A 109 4.21 0.79 7.93
C SER A 109 5.33 1.68 7.41
N MET A 110 6.26 1.16 6.61
CA MET A 110 7.31 1.96 5.99
C MET A 110 6.73 3.11 5.16
N GLN A 111 5.70 2.84 4.37
CA GLN A 111 5.03 3.87 3.55
C GLN A 111 4.30 4.93 4.40
N LEU A 112 3.84 4.57 5.60
CA LEU A 112 3.21 5.49 6.55
C LEU A 112 4.21 6.27 7.40
N ASP A 113 5.34 5.64 7.74
CA ASP A 113 6.37 6.20 8.62
C ASP A 113 7.33 7.13 7.86
N GLU A 114 7.53 6.91 6.56
CA GLU A 114 8.31 7.78 5.69
C GLU A 114 7.49 9.00 5.24
N ALA A 115 7.69 10.13 5.92
CA ALA A 115 6.94 11.36 5.66
C ALA A 115 6.96 11.77 4.18
N ASP A 116 8.10 11.65 3.49
CA ASP A 116 8.25 12.07 2.10
C ASP A 116 7.41 11.27 1.09
N ARG A 117 6.83 10.13 1.51
CA ARG A 117 5.93 9.31 0.68
C ARG A 117 4.52 9.88 0.58
N GLY A 118 4.12 10.77 1.49
CA GLY A 118 2.84 11.47 1.41
C GLY A 118 1.60 10.70 1.85
N PHE A 119 1.73 9.46 2.37
CA PHE A 119 0.58 8.67 2.85
C PHE A 119 0.05 9.13 4.20
N ALA A 120 0.90 9.75 5.03
CA ALA A 120 0.52 10.22 6.35
C ALA A 120 -0.17 11.59 6.28
N TYR A 121 -1.35 11.68 6.88
CA TYR A 121 -2.08 12.94 7.12
C TYR A 121 -1.81 13.54 8.51
N ALA A 122 -1.01 12.86 9.34
CA ALA A 122 -0.70 13.28 10.71
C ALA A 122 0.49 14.24 10.78
N GLN A 123 1.36 14.19 9.77
CA GLN A 123 2.54 15.05 9.61
C GLN A 123 2.49 15.68 8.23
N ASP A 124 3.00 16.90 8.09
CA ASP A 124 3.06 17.56 6.79
C ASP A 124 4.07 16.84 5.88
N SER A 125 3.68 16.65 4.63
CA SER A 125 4.39 15.79 3.68
C SER A 125 4.03 16.17 2.24
N PRO A 126 4.91 15.94 1.25
CA PRO A 126 4.56 16.08 -0.15
C PRO A 126 3.34 15.21 -0.49
N LEU A 127 2.41 15.75 -1.29
CA LEU A 127 1.24 14.98 -1.78
C LEU A 127 1.65 14.06 -2.94
N ASP A 128 2.41 13.01 -2.63
CA ASP A 128 2.80 11.98 -3.60
C ASP A 128 1.81 10.80 -3.58
N MET A 129 1.83 9.99 -2.52
CA MET A 129 0.96 8.82 -2.30
C MET A 129 1.09 7.70 -3.34
N ARG A 130 2.09 7.75 -4.24
CA ARG A 130 2.38 6.62 -5.12
C ARG A 130 3.20 5.59 -4.36
N MET A 131 2.79 4.33 -4.44
CA MET A 131 3.57 3.20 -3.90
C MET A 131 4.84 2.94 -4.73
N ASP A 132 4.76 3.15 -6.05
CA ASP A 132 5.92 3.20 -6.94
C ASP A 132 6.10 4.65 -7.40
N GLN A 133 7.16 5.33 -6.94
CA GLN A 133 7.41 6.73 -7.27
C GLN A 133 8.05 6.91 -8.66
N THR A 134 8.43 5.83 -9.34
CA THR A 134 9.07 5.87 -10.67
C THR A 134 8.08 6.11 -11.80
N THR A 135 6.78 5.87 -11.56
CA THR A 135 5.73 5.94 -12.57
C THR A 135 4.44 6.51 -11.97
N GLY A 136 3.41 6.69 -12.79
CA GLY A 136 2.07 7.09 -12.37
C GLY A 136 1.91 8.56 -11.98
N VAL A 137 0.71 8.88 -11.51
CA VAL A 137 0.24 10.24 -11.21
C VAL A 137 0.26 10.47 -9.70
N SER A 138 0.84 11.59 -9.25
CA SER A 138 0.87 11.94 -7.82
C SER A 138 -0.49 12.42 -7.31
N ALA A 139 -0.73 12.34 -6.00
CA ALA A 139 -1.93 12.90 -5.37
C ALA A 139 -2.04 14.42 -5.60
N ALA A 140 -0.92 15.14 -5.60
CA ALA A 140 -0.86 16.54 -5.97
C ALA A 140 -1.39 16.78 -7.38
N GLU A 141 -0.93 15.97 -8.35
CA GLU A 141 -1.38 16.09 -9.74
C GLU A 141 -2.86 15.77 -9.88
N VAL A 142 -3.35 14.71 -9.23
CA VAL A 142 -4.80 14.39 -9.17
C VAL A 142 -5.60 15.58 -8.64
N LEU A 143 -5.24 16.13 -7.48
CA LEU A 143 -5.97 17.24 -6.85
C LEU A 143 -5.93 18.52 -7.69
N ASN A 144 -4.82 18.79 -8.35
CA ASN A 144 -4.62 20.03 -9.09
C ASN A 144 -5.20 19.98 -10.51
N THR A 145 -5.28 18.81 -11.15
CA THR A 145 -5.60 18.70 -12.58
C THR A 145 -6.95 18.04 -12.89
N TYR A 146 -7.43 17.11 -12.05
CA TYR A 146 -8.62 16.35 -12.40
C TYR A 146 -9.87 17.25 -12.43
N PRO A 147 -10.85 16.95 -13.31
CA PRO A 147 -12.14 17.63 -13.31
C PRO A 147 -12.88 17.44 -11.97
N PRO A 148 -13.69 18.41 -11.53
CA PRO A 148 -14.43 18.32 -10.27
C PRO A 148 -15.33 17.06 -10.18
N GLY A 149 -15.95 16.67 -11.30
CA GLY A 149 -16.79 15.46 -11.34
C GLY A 149 -16.02 14.18 -11.05
N GLU A 150 -14.77 14.08 -11.52
CA GLU A 150 -13.92 12.92 -11.28
C GLU A 150 -13.43 12.87 -9.83
N LEU A 151 -13.02 14.01 -9.28
CA LEU A 151 -12.66 14.09 -7.86
C LEU A 151 -13.83 13.67 -6.95
N VAL A 152 -15.06 14.09 -7.27
CA VAL A 152 -16.26 13.67 -6.53
C VAL A 152 -16.48 12.16 -6.65
N ARG A 153 -16.26 11.58 -7.83
CA ARG A 153 -16.36 10.12 -8.05
C ARG A 153 -15.36 9.37 -7.19
N ILE A 154 -14.09 9.79 -7.20
CA ILE A 154 -12.99 9.20 -6.42
C ILE A 154 -13.34 9.21 -4.92
N LEU A 155 -13.63 10.38 -4.35
CA LEU A 155 -13.91 10.49 -2.91
C LEU A 155 -15.13 9.66 -2.46
N ARG A 156 -16.14 9.50 -3.33
CA ARG A 156 -17.33 8.68 -3.01
C ARG A 156 -17.05 7.19 -3.15
N ALA A 157 -16.40 6.78 -4.22
CA ALA A 157 -16.24 5.37 -4.56
C ALA A 157 -15.16 4.70 -3.70
N TYR A 158 -14.06 5.41 -3.41
CA TYR A 158 -12.90 4.83 -2.71
C TYR A 158 -12.80 5.28 -1.25
N GLY A 159 -13.26 6.49 -0.93
CA GLY A 159 -13.25 7.01 0.44
C GLY A 159 -14.57 6.91 1.20
N GLU A 160 -15.65 6.49 0.52
CA GLU A 160 -17.02 6.50 1.08
C GLU A 160 -17.41 7.88 1.69
N GLU A 161 -16.94 8.96 1.07
CA GLU A 161 -17.05 10.32 1.61
C GLU A 161 -18.40 10.97 1.28
N LYS A 162 -19.25 11.11 2.29
CA LYS A 162 -20.59 11.70 2.17
C LYS A 162 -20.54 13.19 1.79
N GLN A 163 -19.48 13.89 2.23
CA GLN A 163 -19.25 15.32 1.98
C GLN A 163 -18.38 15.56 0.74
N ALA A 164 -18.20 14.58 -0.15
CA ALA A 164 -17.32 14.66 -1.32
C ALA A 164 -17.53 15.92 -2.16
N LYS A 165 -18.79 16.28 -2.47
CA LYS A 165 -19.10 17.50 -3.23
C LYS A 165 -18.58 18.76 -2.55
N ARG A 166 -18.70 18.83 -1.22
CA ARG A 166 -18.30 20.00 -0.42
C ARG A 166 -16.79 20.12 -0.34
N ILE A 167 -16.09 19.00 -0.14
CA ILE A 167 -14.62 18.94 -0.14
C ILE A 167 -14.09 19.33 -1.52
N VAL A 168 -14.61 18.74 -2.59
CA VAL A 168 -14.14 19.02 -3.96
C VAL A 168 -14.40 20.46 -4.36
N SER A 169 -15.57 21.04 -4.03
CA SER A 169 -15.82 22.46 -4.28
C SER A 169 -14.81 23.36 -3.58
N ALA A 170 -14.35 23.01 -2.37
CA ALA A 170 -13.30 23.74 -1.68
C ALA A 170 -11.94 23.53 -2.37
N VAL A 171 -11.55 22.29 -2.70
CA VAL A 171 -10.29 21.98 -3.39
C VAL A 171 -10.19 22.73 -4.73
N VAL A 172 -11.24 22.69 -5.55
CA VAL A 172 -11.25 23.33 -6.88
C VAL A 172 -11.16 24.86 -6.77
N ARG A 173 -11.79 25.45 -5.75
CA ARG A 173 -11.68 26.89 -5.49
C ARG A 173 -10.26 27.26 -5.06
N GLU A 174 -9.69 26.52 -4.12
CA GLU A 174 -8.39 26.86 -3.53
C GLU A 174 -7.20 26.53 -4.45
N ARG A 175 -7.32 25.53 -5.33
CA ARG A 175 -6.23 25.16 -6.27
C ARG A 175 -5.96 26.23 -7.33
N VAL A 176 -6.94 27.08 -7.63
CA VAL A 176 -6.78 28.21 -8.58
C VAL A 176 -5.86 29.28 -7.99
N ASN A 177 -5.94 29.49 -6.67
CA ASN A 177 -5.12 30.50 -5.99
C ASN A 177 -3.72 29.97 -5.68
N GLN A 178 -3.64 28.72 -5.22
CA GLN A 178 -2.39 28.07 -4.88
C GLN A 178 -2.53 26.56 -5.11
N PRO A 179 -1.65 25.90 -5.87
CA PRO A 179 -1.66 24.45 -6.03
C PRO A 179 -1.46 23.71 -4.71
N PHE A 180 -2.03 22.51 -4.58
CA PHE A 180 -1.76 21.60 -3.46
C PHE A 180 -0.45 20.86 -3.71
N THR A 181 0.55 21.12 -2.87
CA THR A 181 1.84 20.42 -2.92
C THR A 181 2.10 19.58 -1.67
N HIS A 182 1.51 19.96 -0.53
CA HIS A 182 1.74 19.32 0.77
C HIS A 182 0.43 19.02 1.51
N SER A 183 0.47 17.99 2.36
CA SER A 183 -0.68 17.36 3.00
C SER A 183 -1.33 18.24 4.06
N ALA A 184 -0.59 19.06 4.81
CA ALA A 184 -1.15 19.91 5.86
C ALA A 184 -2.23 20.86 5.34
N ARG A 185 -1.95 21.53 4.21
CA ARG A 185 -2.91 22.44 3.57
C ARG A 185 -4.20 21.74 3.14
N LEU A 186 -4.07 20.51 2.62
CA LEU A 186 -5.24 19.70 2.25
C LEU A 186 -6.05 19.30 3.49
N VAL A 187 -5.37 18.87 4.56
CA VAL A 187 -6.01 18.50 5.84
C VAL A 187 -6.77 19.67 6.45
N GLU A 188 -6.17 20.87 6.46
CA GLU A 188 -6.82 22.10 6.93
C GLU A 188 -8.04 22.45 6.09
N LEU A 189 -7.93 22.42 4.77
CA LEU A 189 -9.05 22.67 3.87
C LEU A 189 -10.21 21.70 4.12
N ILE A 190 -9.93 20.40 4.25
CA ILE A 190 -10.95 19.39 4.53
C ILE A 190 -11.61 19.69 5.89
N ARG A 191 -10.79 20.00 6.91
CA ARG A 191 -11.30 20.34 8.24
C ARG A 191 -12.24 21.54 8.18
N ASP A 192 -11.94 22.57 7.39
CA ASP A 192 -12.77 23.77 7.29
C ASP A 192 -14.01 23.56 6.41
N ALA A 193 -13.89 22.74 5.38
CA ALA A 193 -15.00 22.39 4.51
C ALA A 193 -16.08 21.59 5.24
N LEU A 194 -15.75 20.80 6.27
CA LEU A 194 -16.69 19.89 6.92
C LEU A 194 -17.57 20.56 7.99
N PRO A 195 -18.86 20.19 8.10
CA PRO A 195 -19.73 20.64 9.20
C PRO A 195 -19.30 20.04 10.54
N GLN A 196 -19.53 20.75 11.66
CA GLN A 196 -19.10 20.31 13.00
C GLN A 196 -19.58 18.89 13.38
N ALA A 197 -20.79 18.51 12.97
CA ALA A 197 -21.31 17.16 13.20
C ALA A 197 -20.46 16.07 12.53
N ALA A 198 -19.91 16.34 11.34
CA ALA A 198 -19.04 15.41 10.62
C ALA A 198 -17.61 15.34 11.21
N LYS A 199 -17.17 16.37 11.95
CA LYS A 199 -15.85 16.39 12.62
C LYS A 199 -15.82 15.55 13.90
N ARG A 200 -16.98 15.28 14.50
CA ARG A 200 -17.11 14.61 15.80
C ARG A 200 -17.10 13.08 15.72
N THR A 201 -17.21 12.51 14.52
CA THR A 201 -17.30 11.06 14.31
C THR A 201 -16.12 10.58 13.44
N GLY A 202 -15.53 9.43 13.79
CA GLY A 202 -14.64 8.72 12.85
C GLY A 202 -13.15 9.11 12.82
N GLY A 203 -12.62 9.81 13.82
CA GLY A 203 -11.19 10.13 13.90
C GLY A 203 -10.80 11.37 13.08
N ASN A 204 -9.60 11.38 12.48
CA ASN A 204 -9.15 12.51 11.67
C ASN A 204 -10.09 12.70 10.44
N PRO A 205 -10.72 13.87 10.27
CA PRO A 205 -11.67 14.10 9.18
C PRO A 205 -11.09 13.94 7.77
N ALA A 206 -9.76 14.04 7.60
CA ALA A 206 -9.10 13.85 6.31
C ALA A 206 -8.89 12.37 5.93
N LYS A 207 -9.04 11.43 6.88
CA LYS A 207 -8.70 10.01 6.68
C LYS A 207 -9.36 9.40 5.44
N ARG A 208 -10.66 9.66 5.23
CA ARG A 208 -11.42 9.15 4.08
C ARG A 208 -10.96 9.75 2.75
N THR A 209 -10.53 11.00 2.77
CA THR A 209 -10.01 11.67 1.57
C THR A 209 -8.62 11.16 1.20
N PHE A 210 -7.77 10.81 2.18
CA PHE A 210 -6.47 10.20 1.93
C PHE A 210 -6.57 8.70 1.59
N GLN A 211 -7.65 8.02 1.98
CA GLN A 211 -7.90 6.65 1.53
C GLN A 211 -8.37 6.59 0.07
N ALA A 212 -9.04 7.64 -0.40
CA ALA A 212 -9.67 7.71 -1.71
C ALA A 212 -8.68 8.03 -2.83
#